data_AF-A0A7L5BNH6-F1
#
_entry.id   AF-A0A7L5BNH6-F1
#
_cell.length_a   1.000
_cell.length_b   1.000
_cell.length_c   1.000
_cell.angle_alpha   90.00
_cell.angle_beta   90.00
_cell.angle_gamma   90.00
#
_symmetry.space_group_name_H-M   'P 1'
#
loop_
_entity.id
_entity.type
_entity.pdbx_description
1 polymer ?
#
loop_
_entity_poly.entity_id
_entity_poly.type
_entity_poly.pdbx_seq_one_letter_code
_entity_poly.pdbx_strand_id
1 'polypeptide(L)'
;MMTTGEEISWTNARAVLRDIGMPHLDWAHGVAVNIVRQCQNTRHRPTYHQQTFLEAESPALLAYLEKLASSGDSVGWRTLRDRVQVHADTLRDSDMQPCRRPWLAAIWHALPELAAIGQSILDKPSKPKSVADFEVMPGSADAGSASGNGGDEKGSAGKTGSAGTVAKPKPSARLKLPIVAFILTEAEKKALGLDKPASDADARDEVTPDDPDETNRISGPEMSGGFK
;
A
#
# COMPACT_ATOMS: atom_id res chain seq x y z
N MET A 1 1.36 -29.82 -13.41
CA MET A 1 2.81 -30.11 -13.44
C MET A 1 3.49 -28.87 -12.87
N MET A 2 4.27 -28.99 -11.80
CA MET A 2 5.01 -27.84 -11.26
C MET A 2 6.19 -27.52 -12.19
N THR A 3 6.52 -26.24 -12.32
CA THR A 3 7.71 -25.81 -13.05
C THR A 3 8.96 -26.04 -12.20
N THR A 4 10.13 -26.20 -12.83
CA THR A 4 11.42 -26.31 -12.09
C THR A 4 11.67 -25.10 -11.19
N GLY A 5 11.24 -23.90 -11.61
CA GLY A 5 11.35 -22.69 -10.80
C GLY A 5 10.48 -22.73 -9.54
N GLU A 6 9.28 -23.28 -9.63
CA GLU A 6 8.43 -23.53 -8.48
C GLU A 6 9.11 -24.53 -7.54
N GLU A 7 9.56 -25.69 -8.01
CA GLU A 7 10.22 -26.72 -7.19
C GLU A 7 11.41 -26.18 -6.39
N ILE A 8 12.24 -25.33 -7.01
CA ILE A 8 13.34 -24.64 -6.33
C ILE A 8 12.81 -23.71 -5.23
N SER A 9 11.75 -22.94 -5.53
CA SER A 9 11.11 -22.07 -4.55
C SER A 9 10.57 -22.85 -3.34
N TRP A 10 9.91 -23.98 -3.57
CA TRP A 10 9.40 -24.87 -2.52
C TRP A 10 10.52 -25.45 -1.65
N THR A 11 11.60 -25.87 -2.29
CA THR A 11 12.78 -26.42 -1.60
C THR A 11 13.42 -25.35 -0.72
N ASN A 12 13.58 -24.14 -1.26
CA ASN A 12 14.12 -23.00 -0.51
C ASN A 12 13.23 -22.63 0.68
N ALA A 13 11.91 -22.60 0.50
CA ALA A 13 10.96 -22.30 1.57
C ALA A 13 11.05 -23.28 2.74
N ARG A 14 11.12 -24.58 2.44
CA ARG A 14 11.30 -25.62 3.48
C ARG A 14 12.66 -25.51 4.17
N ALA A 15 13.71 -25.22 3.40
CA ALA A 15 15.04 -25.00 3.97
C ALA A 15 15.05 -23.79 4.92
N VAL A 16 14.39 -22.69 4.55
CA VAL A 16 14.23 -21.52 5.42
C VAL A 16 13.55 -21.90 6.73
N LEU A 17 12.42 -22.61 6.68
CA LEU A 17 11.70 -23.02 7.90
C LEU A 17 12.53 -23.89 8.83
N ARG A 18 13.31 -24.83 8.27
CA ARG A 18 14.25 -25.64 9.05
C ARG A 18 15.34 -24.78 9.68
N ASP A 19 15.88 -23.83 8.91
CA ASP A 19 17.01 -23.00 9.34
C ASP A 19 16.62 -21.96 10.42
N ILE A 20 15.35 -21.53 10.45
CA ILE A 20 14.80 -20.68 11.52
C ILE A 20 14.24 -21.46 12.72
N GLY A 21 14.33 -22.79 12.72
CA GLY A 21 13.85 -23.63 13.83
C GLY A 21 12.33 -23.85 13.86
N MET A 22 11.61 -23.56 12.77
CA MET A 22 10.14 -23.66 12.69
C MET A 22 9.67 -24.60 11.56
N PRO A 23 10.15 -25.87 11.50
CA PRO A 23 9.80 -26.79 10.41
C PRO A 23 8.32 -27.25 10.42
N HIS A 24 7.60 -27.00 11.51
CA HIS A 24 6.20 -27.37 11.69
C HIS A 24 5.22 -26.38 11.04
N LEU A 25 5.68 -25.19 10.64
CA LEU A 25 4.84 -24.19 9.98
C LEU A 25 4.55 -24.57 8.54
N ASP A 26 3.44 -24.04 8.00
CA ASP A 26 3.19 -24.13 6.56
C ASP A 26 4.33 -23.43 5.80
N TRP A 27 4.80 -24.06 4.73
CA TRP A 27 5.88 -23.58 3.87
C TRP A 27 5.62 -22.18 3.28
N ALA A 28 4.37 -21.72 3.23
CA ALA A 28 4.01 -20.36 2.85
C ALA A 28 4.75 -19.31 3.69
N HIS A 29 5.01 -19.60 4.97
CA HIS A 29 5.83 -18.74 5.83
C HIS A 29 7.28 -18.67 5.35
N GLY A 30 7.86 -19.81 4.96
CA GLY A 30 9.21 -19.87 4.41
C GLY A 30 9.34 -19.13 3.08
N VAL A 31 8.31 -19.20 2.22
CA VAL A 31 8.25 -18.43 0.96
C VAL A 31 8.20 -16.94 1.26
N ALA A 32 7.30 -16.48 2.14
CA ALA A 32 7.17 -15.07 2.49
C ALA A 32 8.50 -14.49 3.02
N VAL A 33 9.17 -15.21 3.93
CA VAL A 33 10.51 -14.83 4.43
C VAL A 33 11.52 -14.72 3.29
N ASN A 34 11.56 -15.70 2.39
CA ASN A 34 12.50 -15.69 1.28
C ASN A 34 12.23 -14.54 0.29
N ILE A 35 10.97 -14.21 0.03
CA ILE A 35 10.58 -13.06 -0.81
C ILE A 35 11.07 -11.76 -0.18
N VAL A 36 10.76 -11.51 1.10
CA VAL A 36 11.19 -10.29 1.80
C VAL A 36 12.71 -10.17 1.81
N ARG A 37 13.42 -11.26 2.12
CA ARG A 37 14.89 -11.32 2.04
C ARG A 37 15.40 -10.96 0.65
N GLN A 38 14.82 -11.52 -0.40
CA GLN A 38 15.24 -11.24 -1.77
C GLN A 38 14.99 -9.78 -2.14
N CYS A 39 13.78 -9.26 -1.88
CA CYS A 39 13.44 -7.86 -2.12
C CYS A 39 14.35 -6.91 -1.34
N GLN A 40 14.67 -7.20 -0.08
CA GLN A 40 15.61 -6.39 0.70
C GLN A 40 17.02 -6.37 0.10
N ASN A 41 17.49 -7.50 -0.45
CA ASN A 41 18.82 -7.60 -1.04
C ASN A 41 18.91 -6.93 -2.41
N THR A 42 17.89 -7.09 -3.25
CA THR A 42 17.88 -6.56 -4.62
C THR A 42 17.29 -5.17 -4.71
N ARG A 43 16.53 -4.74 -3.70
CA ARG A 43 15.73 -3.51 -3.69
C ARG A 43 14.76 -3.41 -4.87
N HIS A 44 14.28 -4.57 -5.31
CA HIS A 44 13.35 -4.69 -6.44
C HIS A 44 12.03 -5.32 -6.01
N ARG A 45 11.02 -5.13 -6.86
CA ARG A 45 9.71 -5.74 -6.69
C ARG A 45 9.81 -7.28 -6.70
N PRO A 46 8.86 -7.98 -6.06
CA PRO A 46 8.78 -9.42 -6.18
C PRO A 46 8.68 -9.86 -7.65
N THR A 47 9.23 -11.03 -8.00
CA THR A 47 9.08 -11.60 -9.35
C THR A 47 7.64 -12.00 -9.62
N TYR A 48 7.27 -12.23 -10.88
CA TYR A 48 5.89 -12.60 -11.26
C TYR A 48 5.30 -13.72 -10.39
N HIS A 49 6.03 -14.84 -10.22
CA HIS A 49 5.55 -15.96 -9.40
C HIS A 49 5.44 -15.61 -7.90
N GLN A 50 6.28 -14.70 -7.40
CA GLN A 50 6.22 -14.24 -6.01
C GLN A 50 5.05 -13.29 -5.80
N GLN A 51 4.75 -12.43 -6.78
CA GLN A 51 3.56 -11.59 -6.78
C GLN A 51 2.31 -12.46 -6.74
N THR A 52 2.16 -13.42 -7.67
CA THR A 52 1.01 -14.34 -7.70
C THR A 52 0.83 -15.10 -6.38
N PHE A 53 1.94 -15.53 -5.76
CA PHE A 53 1.89 -16.15 -4.44
C PHE A 53 1.36 -15.18 -3.37
N LEU A 54 1.90 -13.95 -3.29
CA LEU A 54 1.49 -12.98 -2.29
C LEU A 54 0.06 -12.44 -2.54
N GLU A 55 -0.40 -12.31 -3.78
CA GLU A 55 -1.81 -11.97 -4.09
C GLU A 55 -2.79 -13.01 -3.53
N ALA A 56 -2.38 -14.28 -3.51
CA ALA A 56 -3.17 -15.36 -2.93
C ALA A 56 -3.10 -15.37 -1.40
N GLU A 57 -1.90 -15.19 -0.83
CA GLU A 57 -1.60 -15.47 0.58
C GLU A 57 -1.59 -14.23 1.49
N SER A 58 -1.04 -13.10 1.03
CA SER A 58 -0.98 -11.84 1.77
C SER A 58 -0.88 -10.63 0.81
N PRO A 59 -2.02 -10.14 0.29
CA PRO A 59 -2.05 -8.97 -0.58
C PRO A 59 -1.47 -7.73 0.08
N ALA A 60 -1.60 -7.62 1.40
CA ALA A 60 -1.04 -6.53 2.18
C ALA A 60 0.50 -6.54 2.13
N LEU A 61 1.14 -7.69 2.34
CA LEU A 61 2.59 -7.80 2.22
C LEU A 61 3.07 -7.47 0.81
N LEU A 62 2.32 -7.89 -0.23
CA LEU A 62 2.61 -7.51 -1.60
C LEU A 62 2.58 -5.99 -1.79
N ALA A 63 1.49 -5.33 -1.36
CA ALA A 63 1.31 -3.89 -1.48
C ALA A 63 2.47 -3.10 -0.84
N TYR A 64 2.93 -3.55 0.33
CA TYR A 64 4.09 -2.95 1.00
C TYR A 64 5.37 -3.07 0.15
N LEU A 65 5.70 -4.27 -0.33
CA LEU A 65 6.92 -4.51 -1.10
C LEU A 65 6.90 -3.80 -2.47
N GLU A 66 5.74 -3.76 -3.13
CA GLU A 66 5.57 -3.02 -4.38
C GLU A 66 5.65 -1.52 -4.17
N LYS A 67 5.09 -1.01 -3.07
CA LYS A 67 5.20 0.41 -2.75
C LYS A 67 6.66 0.82 -2.48
N LEU A 68 7.40 0.02 -1.72
CA LEU A 68 8.84 0.24 -1.52
C LEU A 68 9.60 0.22 -2.84
N ALA A 69 9.36 -0.78 -3.70
CA ALA A 69 10.03 -0.89 -4.99
C ALA A 69 9.71 0.27 -5.94
N SER A 70 8.44 0.69 -5.99
CA SER A 70 7.99 1.79 -6.86
C SER A 70 8.44 3.17 -6.36
N SER A 71 8.63 3.35 -5.06
CA SER A 71 9.11 4.62 -4.50
C SER A 71 10.54 4.96 -4.95
N GLY A 72 11.35 3.96 -5.30
CA GLY A 72 12.78 4.13 -5.58
C GLY A 72 13.60 4.62 -4.39
N ASP A 73 12.99 4.76 -3.20
CA ASP A 73 13.60 5.40 -2.05
C ASP A 73 14.49 4.43 -1.28
N SER A 74 15.80 4.71 -1.28
CA SER A 74 16.78 3.97 -0.49
C SER A 74 16.49 4.03 1.02
N VAL A 75 15.83 5.09 1.50
CA VAL A 75 15.44 5.26 2.90
C VAL A 75 14.35 4.26 3.27
N GLY A 76 13.33 4.07 2.43
CA GLY A 76 12.28 3.06 2.67
C GLY A 76 12.85 1.65 2.82
N TRP A 77 13.80 1.27 1.97
CA TRP A 77 14.50 -0.02 2.08
C TRP A 77 15.39 -0.12 3.33
N ARG A 78 15.99 1.00 3.77
CA ARG A 78 16.75 1.05 5.03
C ARG A 78 15.81 0.86 6.21
N THR A 79 14.65 1.50 6.24
CA THR A 79 13.70 1.35 7.35
C THR A 79 13.13 -0.07 7.43
N LEU A 80 12.88 -0.75 6.31
CA LEU A 80 12.58 -2.18 6.32
C LEU A 80 13.69 -2.98 7.04
N ARG A 81 14.96 -2.71 6.72
CA ARG A 81 16.08 -3.36 7.41
C ARG A 81 16.10 -3.03 8.90
N ASP A 82 15.88 -1.77 9.27
CA ASP A 82 15.91 -1.34 10.67
C ASP A 82 14.79 -2.02 11.47
N ARG A 83 13.59 -2.18 10.91
CA ARG A 83 12.52 -2.97 11.54
C ARG A 83 12.94 -4.41 11.77
N VAL A 84 13.49 -5.08 10.76
CA VAL A 84 14.01 -6.45 10.92
C VAL A 84 15.13 -6.50 11.96
N GLN A 85 15.97 -5.46 12.04
CA GLN A 85 17.04 -5.36 13.02
C GLN A 85 16.51 -5.31 14.45
N VAL A 86 15.43 -4.57 14.73
CA VAL A 86 14.77 -4.53 16.05
C VAL A 86 14.32 -5.93 16.48
N HIS A 87 13.72 -6.72 15.58
CA HIS A 87 13.36 -8.10 15.85
C HIS A 87 14.59 -8.98 16.06
N ALA A 88 15.66 -8.77 15.30
CA ALA A 88 16.92 -9.53 15.44
C ALA A 88 17.60 -9.28 16.79
N ASP A 89 17.60 -8.03 17.26
CA ASP A 89 18.17 -7.67 18.57
C ASP A 89 17.30 -8.22 19.71
N THR A 90 15.97 -8.13 19.58
CA THR A 90 15.05 -8.75 20.55
C THR A 90 15.25 -10.27 20.66
N LEU A 91 15.44 -10.96 19.54
CA LEU A 91 15.74 -12.40 19.54
C LEU A 91 17.09 -12.72 20.18
N ARG A 92 18.09 -11.86 19.98
CA ARG A 92 19.41 -11.99 20.61
C ARG A 92 19.32 -11.81 22.13
N ASP A 93 18.59 -10.80 22.58
CA ASP A 93 18.51 -10.42 23.99
C ASP A 93 17.65 -11.38 24.83
N SER A 94 16.67 -12.02 24.19
CA SER A 94 15.75 -12.95 24.86
C SER A 94 16.25 -14.40 24.95
N ASP A 95 17.44 -14.69 24.42
CA ASP A 95 18.02 -16.05 24.28
C ASP A 95 17.04 -17.07 23.68
N MET A 96 16.04 -16.58 22.92
CA MET A 96 15.00 -17.40 22.33
C MET A 96 15.54 -18.10 21.09
N GLN A 97 15.98 -19.35 21.30
CA GLN A 97 16.49 -20.30 20.33
C GLN A 97 17.64 -19.79 19.43
N PRO A 98 18.87 -20.32 19.59
CA PRO A 98 19.89 -20.15 18.56
C PRO A 98 19.46 -20.94 17.31
N CYS A 99 18.74 -20.29 16.40
CA CYS A 99 18.46 -20.84 15.08
C CYS A 99 19.67 -20.64 14.16
N ARG A 100 19.79 -21.46 13.10
CA ARG A 100 20.95 -21.42 12.19
C ARG A 100 21.05 -20.11 11.42
N ARG A 101 19.92 -19.42 11.25
CA ARG A 101 19.80 -18.19 10.46
C ARG A 101 18.99 -17.14 11.24
N PRO A 102 19.57 -16.46 12.24
CA PRO A 102 18.85 -15.52 13.09
C PRO A 102 18.23 -14.36 12.31
N TRP A 103 18.87 -13.90 11.24
CA TRP A 103 18.30 -12.86 10.37
C TRP A 103 17.02 -13.31 9.67
N LEU A 104 16.92 -14.58 9.24
CA LEU A 104 15.71 -15.09 8.60
C LEU A 104 14.58 -15.25 9.61
N ALA A 105 14.91 -15.62 10.85
CA ALA A 105 13.94 -15.64 11.94
C ALA A 105 13.44 -14.22 12.24
N ALA A 106 14.33 -13.23 12.30
CA ALA A 106 13.94 -11.83 12.47
C ALA A 106 13.02 -11.33 11.35
N ILE A 107 13.29 -11.69 10.08
CA ILE A 107 12.37 -11.39 8.97
C ILE A 107 11.02 -12.04 9.21
N TRP A 108 10.98 -13.30 9.65
CA TRP A 108 9.73 -14.00 9.95
C TRP A 108 8.91 -13.27 11.03
N HIS A 109 9.56 -12.84 12.11
CA HIS A 109 8.92 -12.08 13.18
C HIS A 109 8.45 -10.68 12.76
N ALA A 110 9.10 -10.08 11.75
CA ALA A 110 8.69 -8.80 11.18
C ALA A 110 7.49 -8.93 10.21
N LEU A 111 7.22 -10.10 9.63
CA LEU A 111 6.16 -10.27 8.61
C LEU A 111 4.79 -9.69 9.02
N PRO A 112 4.28 -9.90 10.25
CA PRO A 112 2.99 -9.37 10.66
C PRO A 112 2.94 -7.84 10.61
N GLU A 113 4.03 -7.20 11.04
CA GLU A 113 4.19 -5.74 11.03
C GLU A 113 4.25 -5.19 9.61
N LEU A 114 5.03 -5.83 8.73
CA LEU A 114 5.12 -5.45 7.32
C LEU A 114 3.77 -5.59 6.60
N ALA A 115 3.03 -6.66 6.90
CA ALA A 115 1.70 -6.86 6.37
C ALA A 115 0.72 -5.82 6.90
N ALA A 116 0.77 -5.45 8.19
CA ALA A 116 -0.07 -4.41 8.76
C ALA A 116 0.19 -3.04 8.11
N ILE A 117 1.45 -2.68 7.85
CA ILE A 117 1.80 -1.48 7.09
C ILE A 117 1.22 -1.55 5.67
N GLY A 118 1.40 -2.69 5.01
CA GLY A 118 0.81 -2.95 3.70
C GLY A 118 -0.70 -2.80 3.65
N GLN A 119 -1.39 -3.23 4.71
CA GLN A 119 -2.83 -3.09 4.83
C GLN A 119 -3.22 -1.60 4.90
N SER A 120 -2.45 -0.78 5.63
CA SER A 120 -2.70 0.68 5.65
C SER A 120 -2.51 1.36 4.30
N ILE A 121 -1.69 0.81 3.40
CA ILE A 121 -1.54 1.28 2.01
C ILE A 121 -2.80 0.94 1.21
N LEU A 122 -3.34 -0.27 1.40
CA LEU A 122 -4.56 -0.73 0.73
C LEU A 122 -5.82 -0.03 1.24
N ASP A 123 -5.87 0.26 2.54
CA ASP A 123 -7.02 0.90 3.20
C ASP A 123 -7.13 2.40 2.88
N LYS A 124 -6.08 3.02 2.32
CA LYS A 124 -6.19 4.39 1.83
C LYS A 124 -7.26 4.43 0.74
N PRO A 125 -8.32 5.24 0.89
CA PRO A 125 -9.27 5.39 -0.20
C PRO A 125 -8.50 5.92 -1.41
N SER A 126 -8.48 5.14 -2.49
CA SER A 126 -8.14 5.70 -3.79
C SER A 126 -9.05 6.90 -3.95
N LYS A 127 -8.48 8.12 -4.01
CA LYS A 127 -9.27 9.31 -4.39
C LYS A 127 -10.12 8.88 -5.58
N PRO A 128 -11.46 9.07 -5.55
CA PRO A 128 -12.27 8.71 -6.70
C PRO A 128 -11.64 9.39 -7.90
N LYS A 129 -11.27 8.60 -8.93
CA LYS A 129 -10.85 9.15 -10.21
C LYS A 129 -11.94 10.14 -10.59
N SER A 130 -11.59 11.43 -10.60
CA SER A 130 -12.57 12.46 -10.84
C SER A 130 -13.17 12.21 -12.22
N VAL A 131 -14.48 12.39 -12.34
CA VAL A 131 -15.24 12.19 -13.59
C VAL A 131 -14.74 13.14 -14.72
N ALA A 132 -13.82 14.07 -14.41
CA ALA A 132 -13.20 14.98 -15.36
C ALA A 132 -12.23 14.32 -16.37
N ASP A 133 -11.83 13.05 -16.19
CA ASP A 133 -11.03 12.32 -17.19
C ASP A 133 -11.88 11.65 -18.30
N PHE A 134 -13.20 11.89 -18.35
CA PHE A 134 -14.12 11.31 -19.35
C PHE A 134 -14.76 12.30 -20.35
N GLU A 135 -14.35 13.57 -20.38
CA GLU A 135 -14.56 14.46 -21.53
C GLU A 135 -13.18 14.80 -22.09
N VAL A 136 -12.79 14.42 -23.31
CA VAL A 136 -13.39 14.81 -24.58
C VAL A 136 -13.08 13.73 -25.63
N MET A 137 -14.10 13.15 -26.26
CA MET A 137 -13.99 12.66 -27.63
C MET A 137 -14.97 13.47 -28.47
N PRO A 138 -14.51 14.26 -29.47
CA PRO A 138 -15.41 15.10 -30.24
C PRO A 138 -16.32 14.23 -31.10
N GLY A 139 -17.63 14.48 -30.99
CA GLY A 139 -18.63 13.85 -31.82
C GLY A 139 -18.48 14.25 -33.29
N SER A 140 -18.65 13.27 -34.17
CA SER A 140 -18.98 13.48 -35.57
C SER A 140 -20.46 13.15 -35.76
N ALA A 141 -21.25 14.17 -36.10
CA ALA A 141 -22.66 14.09 -36.44
C ALA A 141 -22.88 13.80 -37.95
N ASP A 142 -24.08 13.26 -38.23
CA ASP A 142 -24.86 13.22 -39.49
C ASP A 142 -24.35 12.37 -40.66
N ALA A 143 -25.16 11.72 -41.51
CA ALA A 143 -26.63 11.53 -41.70
C ALA A 143 -26.77 10.23 -42.57
N GLY A 144 -27.80 9.36 -42.52
CA GLY A 144 -29.19 9.55 -42.96
C GLY A 144 -29.56 8.59 -44.13
N SER A 145 -30.65 7.81 -43.97
CA SER A 145 -31.52 7.12 -44.98
C SER A 145 -30.94 6.04 -45.94
N ALA A 146 -31.63 4.95 -46.36
CA ALA A 146 -32.98 4.43 -46.16
C ALA A 146 -33.11 2.95 -46.66
N SER A 147 -34.19 2.29 -46.21
CA SER A 147 -35.08 1.33 -46.90
C SER A 147 -34.72 -0.17 -47.04
N GLY A 148 -35.61 -1.03 -46.55
CA GLY A 148 -35.67 -2.47 -46.83
C GLY A 148 -36.67 -3.22 -45.95
N ASN A 149 -37.87 -3.44 -46.47
CA ASN A 149 -39.10 -3.94 -45.84
C ASN A 149 -39.15 -5.48 -45.68
N GLY A 150 -39.84 -6.01 -44.65
CA GLY A 150 -40.53 -7.32 -44.75
C GLY A 150 -40.54 -8.26 -43.53
N GLY A 151 -41.69 -8.38 -42.88
CA GLY A 151 -42.25 -9.68 -42.40
C GLY A 151 -42.19 -9.99 -40.90
N ASP A 152 -43.36 -9.83 -40.23
CA ASP A 152 -44.09 -10.78 -39.35
C ASP A 152 -43.27 -11.92 -38.67
N GLU A 153 -43.39 -12.30 -37.39
CA GLU A 153 -44.49 -12.30 -36.43
C GLU A 153 -44.02 -12.91 -35.08
N LYS A 154 -44.61 -12.45 -33.97
CA LYS A 154 -44.93 -13.20 -32.72
C LYS A 154 -43.80 -13.72 -31.80
N GLY A 155 -43.82 -13.27 -30.54
CA GLY A 155 -43.43 -14.13 -29.40
C GLY A 155 -42.61 -13.46 -28.29
N SER A 156 -43.30 -13.04 -27.24
CA SER A 156 -42.77 -12.36 -26.06
C SER A 156 -42.05 -13.27 -25.07
N ALA A 157 -41.13 -12.66 -24.32
CA ALA A 157 -40.73 -12.92 -22.94
C ALA A 157 -39.96 -14.21 -22.60
N GLY A 158 -38.75 -14.03 -22.07
CA GLY A 158 -38.06 -15.11 -21.36
C GLY A 158 -36.62 -14.84 -20.93
N LYS A 159 -36.35 -13.67 -20.34
CA LYS A 159 -35.27 -13.37 -19.38
C LYS A 159 -34.13 -14.42 -19.32
N THR A 160 -33.05 -14.17 -20.03
CA THR A 160 -31.75 -14.82 -19.85
C THR A 160 -31.30 -14.62 -18.40
N GLY A 161 -31.56 -15.63 -17.57
CA GLY A 161 -31.17 -15.69 -16.18
C GLY A 161 -29.65 -15.73 -16.09
N SER A 162 -29.08 -14.57 -15.71
CA SER A 162 -27.88 -14.38 -14.90
C SER A 162 -27.07 -15.67 -14.66
N ALA A 163 -26.01 -15.85 -15.44
CA ALA A 163 -24.93 -16.76 -15.08
C ALA A 163 -24.32 -16.23 -13.78
N GLY A 164 -24.80 -16.75 -12.65
CA GLY A 164 -24.19 -16.54 -11.35
C GLY A 164 -22.75 -17.01 -11.45
N THR A 165 -21.82 -16.07 -11.45
CA THR A 165 -20.43 -16.34 -11.14
C THR A 165 -20.41 -16.81 -9.69
N VAL A 166 -20.58 -18.12 -9.49
CA VAL A 166 -20.25 -18.77 -8.22
C VAL A 166 -18.77 -18.50 -8.03
N ALA A 167 -18.47 -17.45 -7.26
CA ALA A 167 -17.13 -17.21 -6.77
C ALA A 167 -16.75 -18.48 -6.02
N LYS A 168 -15.86 -19.29 -6.62
CA LYS A 168 -15.27 -20.43 -5.93
C LYS A 168 -14.80 -19.91 -4.58
N PRO A 169 -15.09 -20.62 -3.47
CA PRO A 169 -14.55 -20.24 -2.17
C PRO A 169 -13.04 -20.07 -2.34
N LYS A 170 -12.52 -18.86 -2.09
CA LYS A 170 -11.08 -18.63 -2.11
C LYS A 170 -10.51 -19.59 -1.05
N PRO A 171 -9.60 -20.51 -1.41
CA PRO A 171 -9.02 -21.40 -0.41
C PRO A 171 -8.41 -20.55 0.69
N SER A 172 -8.65 -20.94 1.95
CA SER A 172 -8.13 -20.22 3.11
C SER A 172 -6.62 -20.01 2.98
N ALA A 173 -6.16 -18.78 3.21
CA ALA A 173 -4.74 -18.45 3.16
C ALA A 173 -3.96 -19.37 4.12
N ARG A 174 -2.87 -19.93 3.62
CA ARG A 174 -1.94 -20.78 4.36
C ARG A 174 -0.99 -19.92 5.21
N LEU A 175 -0.64 -18.75 4.70
CA LEU A 175 0.12 -17.74 5.45
C LEU A 175 -0.80 -17.06 6.47
N LYS A 176 -0.62 -17.37 7.75
CA LYS A 176 -1.40 -16.75 8.83
C LYS A 176 -0.51 -15.77 9.60
N LEU A 177 -0.77 -14.49 9.43
CA LEU A 177 -0.07 -13.43 10.15
C LEU A 177 -1.01 -12.83 11.21
N PRO A 178 -0.60 -12.73 12.48
CA PRO A 178 -1.37 -12.01 13.48
C PRO A 178 -1.49 -10.52 13.09
N ILE A 179 -2.58 -9.88 13.49
CA ILE A 179 -2.71 -8.43 13.37
C ILE A 179 -1.89 -7.81 14.50
N VAL A 180 -0.97 -6.91 14.15
CA VAL A 180 -0.10 -6.23 15.10
C VAL A 180 -0.20 -4.72 14.93
N ALA A 181 -0.07 -3.98 16.03
CA ALA A 181 0.07 -2.53 15.99
C ALA A 181 1.48 -2.17 15.50
N PHE A 182 1.58 -1.08 14.75
CA PHE A 182 2.85 -0.57 14.24
C PHE A 182 2.87 0.95 14.31
N ILE A 183 4.06 1.52 14.42
CA ILE A 183 4.28 2.97 14.36
C ILE A 183 5.15 3.24 13.14
N LEU A 184 4.67 4.08 12.22
CA LEU A 184 5.42 4.52 11.06
C LEU A 184 6.30 5.71 11.42
N THR A 185 7.57 5.65 11.00
CA THR A 185 8.46 6.81 11.02
C THR A 185 8.03 7.83 9.96
N GLU A 186 8.39 9.11 10.13
CA GLU A 186 8.11 10.15 9.12
C GLU A 186 8.74 9.81 7.75
N ALA A 187 9.93 9.20 7.76
CA ALA A 187 10.58 8.75 6.53
C ALA A 187 9.76 7.68 5.79
N GLU A 188 9.14 6.75 6.52
CA GLU A 188 8.28 5.74 5.90
C GLU A 188 6.96 6.31 5.46
N LYS A 189 6.37 7.24 6.22
CA LYS A 189 5.14 7.90 5.77
C LYS A 189 5.39 8.60 4.45
N LYS A 190 6.52 9.27 4.29
CA LYS A 190 6.94 9.87 3.02
C LYS A 190 7.19 8.84 1.92
N ALA A 191 8.04 7.83 2.18
CA ALA A 191 8.40 6.82 1.20
C ALA A 191 7.18 6.02 0.69
N LEU A 192 6.23 5.74 1.59
CA LEU A 192 5.01 5.00 1.28
C LEU A 192 3.88 5.90 0.80
N GLY A 193 4.10 7.22 0.66
CA GLY A 193 3.04 8.18 0.32
C GLY A 193 1.88 8.13 1.31
N LEU A 194 2.16 7.80 2.57
CA LEU A 194 1.23 7.72 3.68
C LEU A 194 0.99 9.07 4.38
N ASP A 195 1.77 10.10 4.06
CA ASP A 195 1.54 11.47 4.52
C ASP A 195 0.09 11.90 4.21
N LYS A 196 -0.58 12.50 5.20
CA LYS A 196 -1.87 13.15 4.95
C LYS A 196 -1.60 14.32 4.00
N PRO A 197 -2.39 14.54 2.94
CA PRO A 197 -2.35 15.83 2.27
C PRO A 197 -2.70 16.87 3.33
N ALA A 198 -1.84 17.88 3.50
CA ALA A 198 -2.31 19.13 4.08
C ALA A 198 -3.56 19.48 3.29
N SER A 199 -4.71 19.55 3.96
CA SER A 199 -5.88 20.16 3.38
C SER A 199 -5.47 21.59 3.08
N ASP A 200 -5.30 21.95 1.81
CA ASP A 200 -5.28 23.34 1.33
C ASP A 200 -6.67 23.96 1.57
N ALA A 201 -7.08 24.02 2.83
CA ALA A 201 -8.24 24.74 3.32
C ALA A 201 -7.80 25.91 4.21
N ASP A 202 -6.56 26.37 4.05
CA ASP A 202 -6.08 27.62 4.62
C ASP A 202 -5.58 28.53 3.49
N ALA A 203 -6.47 28.75 2.53
CA ALA A 203 -6.39 29.89 1.63
C ALA A 203 -7.71 30.65 1.74
N ARG A 204 -7.59 31.88 2.27
CA ARG A 204 -8.54 33.01 2.24
C ARG A 204 -9.51 33.08 3.43
N ASP A 205 -9.11 33.90 4.39
CA ASP A 205 -9.97 35.00 4.82
C ASP A 205 -9.14 36.30 4.82
N GLU A 206 -9.10 36.94 3.64
CA GLU A 206 -9.07 38.40 3.58
C GLU A 206 -10.41 38.88 4.13
N VAL A 207 -10.43 39.40 5.36
CA VAL A 207 -11.54 40.19 5.87
C VAL A 207 -10.96 41.46 6.45
N THR A 208 -10.81 42.46 5.58
CA THR A 208 -10.93 43.86 5.99
C THR A 208 -12.42 44.18 6.07
N PRO A 209 -12.89 44.80 7.16
CA PRO A 209 -13.95 45.78 7.00
C PRO A 209 -13.68 47.05 7.81
N ASP A 210 -13.72 48.15 7.07
CA ASP A 210 -14.08 49.53 7.40
C ASP A 210 -14.18 49.96 8.87
N ASP A 211 -13.49 51.07 9.15
CA ASP A 211 -13.75 52.03 10.23
C ASP A 211 -15.22 52.43 10.34
N PRO A 212 -15.63 52.91 11.54
CA PRO A 212 -16.27 54.22 11.52
C PRO A 212 -15.71 55.23 12.53
N ASP A 213 -15.91 56.47 12.10
CA ASP A 213 -15.32 57.75 12.43
C ASP A 213 -15.52 58.32 13.86
N GLU A 214 -14.70 59.35 14.12
CA GLU A 214 -14.94 60.56 14.92
C GLU A 214 -14.85 60.54 16.47
N THR A 215 -13.78 61.11 17.04
CA THR A 215 -13.72 62.54 17.46
C THR A 215 -12.49 62.93 18.34
N ASN A 216 -11.83 64.02 17.94
CA ASN A 216 -11.25 65.10 18.78
C ASN A 216 -10.04 64.86 19.70
N ARG A 217 -8.86 65.38 19.28
CA ARG A 217 -8.04 66.48 19.90
C ARG A 217 -6.55 66.31 19.50
N ILE A 218 -6.03 67.15 18.60
CA ILE A 218 -5.33 68.42 18.85
C ILE A 218 -3.93 68.25 19.49
N SER A 219 -2.92 68.72 18.75
CA SER A 219 -1.57 69.17 19.14
C SER A 219 -0.46 68.14 19.38
N GLY A 220 0.54 68.12 18.47
CA GLY A 220 1.94 67.97 18.90
C GLY A 220 2.45 69.28 19.53
N PRO A 221 3.76 69.50 19.76
CA PRO A 221 4.93 68.61 19.62
C PRO A 221 5.75 68.52 20.92
N GLU A 222 6.74 67.61 21.03
CA GLU A 222 8.06 67.94 21.59
C GLU A 222 9.07 66.80 21.40
N MET A 223 10.21 67.14 20.76
CA MET A 223 11.45 66.39 20.85
C MET A 223 12.34 67.06 21.91
N SER A 224 12.74 66.32 22.92
CA SER A 224 13.91 66.54 23.79
C SER A 224 14.01 65.29 24.69
N GLY A 225 15.14 64.71 25.07
CA GLY A 225 16.57 64.94 24.93
C GLY A 225 17.23 63.72 25.61
N GLY A 226 18.53 63.49 25.36
CA GLY A 226 19.24 62.27 25.75
C GLY A 226 19.62 62.11 27.23
N PHE A 227 20.62 61.21 27.40
CA PHE A 227 21.29 60.68 28.59
C PHE A 227 20.60 59.44 29.21
N LYS A 228 21.27 58.28 29.25
CA LYS A 228 22.61 58.03 29.82
C LYS A 228 23.37 56.92 29.09
#